data_AF-A0A3D2ESU1-F1
#
_entry.id   AF-A0A3D2ESU1-F1
#
_cell.length_a   1.000
_cell.length_b   1.000
_cell.length_c   1.000
_cell.angle_alpha   90.00
_cell.angle_beta   90.00
_cell.angle_gamma   90.00
#
_symmetry.space_group_name_H-M   'P 1'
#
loop_
_entity.id
_entity.type
_entity.pdbx_description
1 polymer ?
#
loop_
_entity_poly.entity_id
_entity_poly.type
_entity_poly.pdbx_seq_one_letter_code
_entity_poly.pdbx_strand_id
1 'polypeptide(L)'
;MPPRVSKTSALLLGFIASGFAVLLSLTLLERFVLGLMVTPATTTDEGAIRDTFAALRLLVGVLPPTLGIMAGGSALLALWQLLTQNGRILSLLVLASLVLPLGYNIFLADTAGVVSLVMTTSPGDDLDQLITALKPAVTQHYIGMLAFALSLALQIIFVMFRPRPR
;
A
#
# COMPACT_ATOMS: atom_id res chain seq x y z
N MET A 1 30.80 -5.80 -16.09
CA MET A 1 29.64 -5.48 -16.96
C MET A 1 28.44 -5.18 -16.08
N PRO A 2 27.86 -3.97 -16.12
CA PRO A 2 26.69 -3.66 -15.32
C PRO A 2 25.52 -4.57 -15.73
N PRO A 3 24.69 -5.03 -14.78
CA PRO A 3 23.51 -5.83 -15.11
C PRO A 3 22.58 -4.99 -16.01
N ARG A 4 22.35 -5.42 -17.25
CA ARG A 4 21.32 -4.83 -18.11
C ARG A 4 19.96 -5.20 -17.53
N VAL A 5 19.40 -4.32 -16.70
CA VAL A 5 18.02 -4.43 -16.23
C VAL A 5 17.10 -4.34 -17.45
N SER A 6 16.20 -5.31 -17.62
CA SER A 6 15.23 -5.23 -18.71
C SER A 6 14.29 -4.04 -18.50
N LYS A 7 13.86 -3.38 -19.58
CA LYS A 7 12.95 -2.23 -19.52
C LYS A 7 11.71 -2.54 -18.67
N THR A 8 11.14 -3.73 -18.81
CA THR A 8 10.01 -4.22 -17.99
C THR A 8 10.34 -4.24 -16.50
N SER A 9 11.49 -4.79 -16.12
CA SER A 9 11.89 -4.89 -14.70
C SER A 9 12.17 -3.51 -14.09
N ALA A 10 12.72 -2.57 -14.88
CA ALA A 10 12.94 -1.19 -14.45
C ALA A 10 11.62 -0.44 -14.24
N LEU A 11 10.67 -0.58 -15.18
CA LEU A 11 9.33 -0.01 -15.05
C LEU A 11 8.59 -0.60 -13.85
N LEU A 12 8.61 -1.93 -13.69
CA LEU A 12 7.98 -2.62 -12.57
C LEU A 12 8.53 -2.13 -11.24
N LEU A 13 9.86 -2.01 -11.13
CA LEU A 13 10.51 -1.48 -9.93
C LEU A 13 10.11 -0.02 -9.68
N GLY A 14 10.00 0.81 -10.72
CA GLY A 14 9.52 2.18 -10.61
C GLY A 14 8.08 2.30 -10.09
N PHE A 15 7.16 1.48 -10.61
CA PHE A 15 5.77 1.46 -10.16
C PHE A 15 5.64 0.99 -8.70
N ILE A 16 6.32 -0.12 -8.34
CA ILE A 16 6.30 -0.64 -6.98
C ILE A 16 6.93 0.36 -6.01
N ALA A 17 8.10 0.91 -6.34
CA ALA A 17 8.80 1.87 -5.48
C ALA A 17 7.99 3.16 -5.30
N SER A 18 7.30 3.62 -6.33
CA SER A 18 6.42 4.80 -6.24
C SER A 18 5.23 4.53 -5.32
N GLY A 19 4.55 3.38 -5.48
CA GLY A 19 3.47 2.98 -4.58
C GLY A 19 3.94 2.85 -3.12
N PHE A 20 5.11 2.24 -2.92
CA PHE A 20 5.73 2.15 -1.60
C PHE A 20 6.06 3.53 -1.02
N ALA A 21 6.66 4.45 -1.80
CA ALA A 21 7.03 5.78 -1.33
C ALA A 21 5.83 6.64 -0.96
N VAL A 22 4.73 6.56 -1.73
CA VAL A 22 3.47 7.23 -1.40
C VAL A 22 2.93 6.72 -0.07
N LEU A 23 2.90 5.40 0.12
CA LEU A 23 2.41 4.82 1.38
C LEU A 23 3.34 5.16 2.54
N LEU A 24 4.66 5.07 2.36
CA LEU A 24 5.64 5.45 3.37
C LEU A 24 5.46 6.89 3.84
N SER A 25 5.18 7.81 2.91
CA SER A 25 4.97 9.22 3.25
C SER A 25 3.75 9.43 4.16
N LEU A 26 2.70 8.61 4.02
CA LEU A 26 1.51 8.69 4.87
C LEU A 26 1.76 8.20 6.30
N THR A 27 2.70 7.29 6.53
CA THR A 27 3.01 6.85 7.91
C THR A 27 3.50 7.98 8.80
N LEU A 28 4.13 9.01 8.21
CA LEU A 28 4.53 10.21 8.95
C LEU A 28 3.33 10.98 9.49
N LEU A 29 2.20 10.93 8.78
CA LEU A 29 0.93 11.51 9.23
C LEU A 29 0.24 10.60 10.26
N GLU A 30 0.28 9.29 10.04
CA GLU A 30 -0.39 8.30 10.89
C GLU A 30 0.36 8.00 12.20
N ARG A 31 1.61 8.47 12.35
CA ARG A 31 2.43 8.20 13.54
C ARG A 31 1.75 8.60 14.86
N PHE A 32 0.89 9.61 14.82
CA PHE A 32 0.19 10.15 15.99
C PHE A 32 -1.01 9.29 16.41
N VAL A 33 -1.53 8.48 15.49
CA VAL A 33 -2.70 7.62 15.71
C VAL A 33 -2.36 6.13 15.70
N LEU A 34 -1.11 5.77 15.41
CA LEU A 34 -0.58 4.42 15.55
C LEU A 34 -0.79 3.87 16.97
N GLY A 35 -0.65 4.71 17.99
CA GLY A 35 -0.92 4.35 19.38
C GLY A 35 -2.33 3.78 19.58
N LEU A 36 -3.33 4.31 18.88
CA LEU A 36 -4.72 3.85 18.97
C LEU A 36 -4.94 2.41 18.46
N MET A 37 -3.98 1.85 17.71
CA MET A 37 -4.03 0.45 17.27
C MET A 37 -3.64 -0.52 18.39
N VAL A 38 -2.90 -0.05 19.40
CA VAL A 38 -2.30 -0.90 20.44
C VAL A 38 -2.81 -0.54 21.84
N THR A 39 -3.07 0.74 22.10
CA THR A 39 -3.52 1.25 23.40
C THR A 39 -4.95 1.82 23.34
N PRO A 40 -5.72 1.73 24.45
CA PRO A 40 -7.03 2.36 24.54
C PRO A 40 -6.94 3.88 24.34
N ALA A 41 -7.99 4.46 23.75
CA ALA A 41 -8.08 5.88 23.40
C ALA A 41 -7.86 6.86 24.56
N THR A 42 -8.00 6.38 25.80
CA THR A 42 -7.85 7.15 27.05
C THR A 42 -6.44 7.70 27.29
N THR A 43 -5.46 7.32 26.47
CA THR A 43 -4.05 7.73 26.61
C THR A 43 -3.54 8.61 25.48
N THR A 44 -4.33 8.84 24.43
CA THR A 44 -3.92 9.56 23.22
C THR A 44 -4.58 10.93 23.17
N ASP A 45 -3.82 11.96 22.76
CA ASP A 45 -4.33 13.33 22.64
C ASP A 45 -5.44 13.42 21.58
N GLU A 46 -6.66 13.76 22.01
CA GLU A 46 -7.83 13.89 21.15
C GLU A 46 -7.61 14.88 20.00
N GLY A 47 -6.89 15.98 20.26
CA GLY A 47 -6.58 16.97 19.22
C GLY A 47 -5.76 16.36 18.08
N ALA A 48 -4.75 15.56 18.42
CA ALA A 48 -3.93 14.86 17.44
C ALA A 48 -4.74 13.85 16.61
N ILE A 49 -5.72 13.17 17.21
CA ILE A 49 -6.60 12.22 16.52
C ILE A 49 -7.46 12.96 15.48
N ARG A 50 -8.05 14.08 15.87
CA ARG A 50 -8.89 14.90 14.99
C ARG A 50 -8.09 15.50 13.83
N ASP A 51 -6.89 15.99 14.10
CA ASP A 51 -5.99 16.53 13.07
C ASP A 51 -5.54 15.45 12.08
N THR A 52 -5.14 14.28 12.56
CA THR A 52 -4.78 13.16 11.68
C THR A 52 -5.99 12.70 10.86
N PHE A 53 -7.17 12.61 11.45
CA PHE A 53 -8.39 12.25 10.72
C PHE A 53 -8.72 13.26 9.63
N ALA A 54 -8.64 14.56 9.93
CA ALA A 54 -8.89 15.63 8.96
C ALA A 54 -7.92 15.56 7.77
N ALA A 55 -6.62 15.35 8.05
CA ALA A 55 -5.61 15.19 7.01
C ALA A 55 -5.83 13.91 6.19
N LEU A 56 -6.18 12.79 6.83
CA LEU A 56 -6.44 11.53 6.14
C LEU A 56 -7.66 11.63 5.24
N ARG A 57 -8.72 12.32 5.66
CA ARG A 57 -9.93 12.59 4.86
C ARG A 57 -9.63 13.36 3.57
N LEU A 58 -8.71 14.32 3.59
CA LEU A 58 -8.28 15.05 2.38
C LEU A 58 -7.59 14.12 1.38
N LEU A 59 -6.86 13.13 1.86
CA LEU A 59 -6.04 12.23 1.04
C LEU A 59 -6.83 11.01 0.56
N VAL A 60 -7.83 10.55 1.32
CA VAL A 60 -8.57 9.31 1.08
C VAL A 60 -9.37 9.34 -0.24
N GLY A 61 -9.70 10.52 -0.77
CA GLY A 61 -10.36 10.66 -2.07
C GLY A 61 -9.42 10.46 -3.26
N VAL A 62 -8.12 10.70 -3.09
CA VAL A 62 -7.11 10.67 -4.17
C VAL A 62 -6.19 9.44 -4.06
N LEU A 63 -6.02 8.91 -2.86
CA LEU A 63 -5.15 7.76 -2.60
C LEU A 63 -5.58 6.47 -3.30
N PRO A 64 -6.84 5.99 -3.17
CA PRO A 64 -7.28 4.76 -3.82
C PRO A 64 -7.06 4.73 -5.34
N PRO A 65 -7.41 5.77 -6.13
CA PRO A 65 -7.15 5.73 -7.57
C PRO A 65 -5.65 5.79 -7.89
N THR A 66 -4.86 6.59 -7.16
CA THR A 66 -3.40 6.69 -7.37
C THR A 66 -2.71 5.36 -7.09
N LEU A 67 -3.05 4.71 -5.96
CA LEU A 67 -2.53 3.40 -5.60
C LEU A 67 -3.07 2.30 -6.49
N GLY A 68 -4.32 2.41 -6.98
CA GLY A 68 -4.90 1.49 -7.94
C GLY A 68 -4.13 1.46 -9.27
N ILE A 69 -3.71 2.63 -9.78
CA ILE A 69 -2.86 2.72 -10.97
C ILE A 69 -1.49 2.07 -10.70
N MET A 70 -0.88 2.37 -9.55
CA MET A 70 0.44 1.83 -9.20
C MET A 70 0.40 0.30 -9.03
N ALA A 71 -0.61 -0.21 -8.34
CA ALA A 71 -0.83 -1.63 -8.11
C ALA A 71 -1.19 -2.36 -9.41
N GLY A 72 -2.13 -1.83 -10.19
CA GLY A 72 -2.54 -2.41 -11.46
C GLY A 72 -1.40 -2.45 -12.47
N GLY A 73 -0.66 -1.35 -12.60
CA GLY A 73 0.54 -1.29 -13.44
C GLY A 73 1.60 -2.30 -12.99
N SER A 74 1.85 -2.42 -11.68
CA SER A 74 2.77 -3.41 -11.13
C SER A 74 2.32 -4.84 -11.40
N ALA A 75 1.03 -5.16 -11.22
CA ALA A 75 0.49 -6.48 -11.46
C ALA A 75 0.57 -6.89 -12.94
N LEU A 76 0.23 -5.98 -13.86
CA LEU A 76 0.32 -6.22 -15.31
C LEU A 76 1.78 -6.44 -15.75
N LEU A 77 2.71 -5.61 -15.26
CA LEU A 77 4.12 -5.75 -15.57
C LEU A 77 4.74 -7.03 -14.96
N ALA A 78 4.32 -7.41 -13.74
CA ALA A 78 4.74 -8.67 -13.11
C ALA A 78 4.19 -9.90 -13.86
N LEU A 79 2.95 -9.84 -14.34
CA LEU A 79 2.37 -10.87 -15.21
C LEU A 79 3.13 -10.97 -16.53
N TRP A 80 3.43 -9.84 -17.17
CA TRP A 80 4.26 -9.83 -18.38
C TRP A 80 5.65 -10.42 -18.13
N GLN A 81 6.28 -10.07 -17.00
CA GLN A 81 7.57 -10.63 -16.58
C GLN A 81 7.49 -12.15 -16.40
N LEU A 82 6.41 -12.66 -15.80
CA LEU A 82 6.16 -14.09 -15.61
C LEU A 82 6.04 -14.85 -16.95
N LEU A 83 5.36 -14.27 -17.93
CA LEU A 83 5.13 -14.89 -19.23
C LEU A 83 6.39 -14.89 -20.11
N THR A 84 7.26 -13.90 -19.97
CA THR A 84 8.35 -13.64 -20.93
C THR A 84 9.76 -13.93 -20.40
N GLN A 85 9.96 -14.15 -19.10
CA GLN A 85 11.30 -14.27 -18.51
C GLN A 85 11.54 -15.61 -17.79
N ASN A 86 12.80 -16.10 -17.81
CA ASN A 86 13.22 -17.39 -17.24
C ASN A 86 13.20 -17.47 -15.69
N GLY A 87 12.63 -16.51 -14.98
CA GLY A 87 12.52 -16.47 -13.51
C GLY A 87 11.07 -16.54 -13.03
N ARG A 88 10.36 -17.61 -13.43
CA ARG A 88 8.91 -17.75 -13.23
C ARG A 88 8.49 -17.72 -11.77
N ILE A 89 9.21 -18.40 -10.88
CA ILE A 89 8.86 -18.46 -9.46
C ILE A 89 8.97 -17.09 -8.79
N LEU A 90 10.09 -16.39 -8.96
CA LEU A 90 10.27 -15.05 -8.37
C LEU A 90 9.26 -14.04 -8.93
N SER A 91 8.97 -14.09 -10.24
CA SER A 91 7.95 -13.21 -10.84
C SER A 91 6.54 -13.53 -10.32
N LEU A 92 6.24 -14.82 -10.08
CA LEU A 92 5.00 -15.25 -9.44
C LEU A 92 4.92 -14.76 -7.99
N LEU A 93 6.01 -14.81 -7.23
CA LEU A 93 6.06 -14.30 -5.86
C LEU A 93 5.85 -12.78 -5.82
N VAL A 94 6.48 -12.02 -6.73
CA VAL A 94 6.25 -10.57 -6.89
C VAL A 94 4.77 -10.30 -7.17
N LEU A 95 4.16 -11.05 -8.09
CA LEU A 95 2.74 -10.89 -8.41
C LEU A 95 1.85 -11.24 -7.21
N ALA A 96 2.07 -12.38 -6.56
CA ALA A 96 1.29 -12.84 -5.41
C ALA A 96 1.40 -11.87 -4.22
N SER A 97 2.58 -11.30 -3.99
CA SER A 97 2.82 -10.32 -2.92
C SER A 97 2.03 -9.02 -3.09
N LEU A 98 1.62 -8.68 -4.32
CA LEU A 98 0.74 -7.54 -4.58
C LEU A 98 -0.73 -7.97 -4.61
N VAL A 99 -1.05 -9.03 -5.37
CA VAL A 99 -2.44 -9.40 -5.65
C VAL A 99 -3.15 -9.95 -4.41
N LEU A 100 -2.49 -10.75 -3.58
CA LEU A 100 -3.14 -11.34 -2.41
C LEU A 100 -3.51 -10.28 -1.35
N PRO A 101 -2.59 -9.41 -0.89
CA PRO A 101 -2.95 -8.43 0.15
C PRO A 101 -3.88 -7.34 -0.39
N LEU A 102 -3.68 -6.88 -1.64
CA LEU A 102 -4.56 -5.88 -2.23
C LEU A 102 -5.94 -6.46 -2.56
N GLY A 103 -6.01 -7.72 -3.00
CA GLY A 103 -7.26 -8.44 -3.17
C GLY A 103 -8.01 -8.60 -1.85
N TYR A 104 -7.30 -8.91 -0.77
CA TYR A 104 -7.88 -8.90 0.58
C TYR A 104 -8.46 -7.52 0.94
N ASN A 105 -7.69 -6.44 0.76
CA ASN A 105 -8.16 -5.09 1.07
C ASN A 105 -9.42 -4.70 0.27
N ILE A 106 -9.42 -4.99 -1.03
CA ILE A 106 -10.52 -4.58 -1.93
C ILE A 106 -11.78 -5.42 -1.68
N PHE A 107 -11.65 -6.74 -1.58
CA PHE A 107 -12.82 -7.65 -1.58
C PHE A 107 -13.29 -8.07 -0.20
N LEU A 108 -12.39 -8.17 0.78
CA LEU A 108 -12.71 -8.67 2.12
C LEU A 108 -12.78 -7.54 3.15
N ALA A 109 -11.81 -6.63 3.14
CA ALA A 109 -11.78 -5.51 4.07
C ALA A 109 -12.61 -4.30 3.58
N ASP A 110 -13.19 -4.37 2.38
CA ASP A 110 -14.04 -3.34 1.75
C ASP A 110 -13.42 -1.93 1.74
N THR A 111 -12.36 -1.74 0.93
CA THR A 111 -11.74 -0.41 0.76
C THR A 111 -12.75 0.68 0.40
N ALA A 112 -13.77 0.37 -0.41
CA ALA A 112 -14.76 1.37 -0.80
C ALA A 112 -15.63 1.80 0.40
N GLY A 113 -16.07 0.85 1.23
CA GLY A 113 -16.78 1.13 2.48
C GLY A 113 -15.94 1.95 3.45
N VAL A 114 -14.66 1.63 3.62
CA VAL A 114 -13.73 2.38 4.49
C VAL A 114 -13.52 3.82 4.00
N VAL A 115 -13.31 4.01 2.69
CA VAL A 115 -13.18 5.34 2.08
C VAL A 115 -14.46 6.15 2.29
N SER A 116 -15.62 5.55 2.05
CA SER A 116 -16.93 6.18 2.25
C SER A 116 -17.11 6.62 3.70
N LEU A 117 -16.82 5.74 4.66
CA LEU A 117 -16.93 6.01 6.09
C LEU A 117 -16.07 7.22 6.50
N VAL A 118 -14.80 7.26 6.08
CA VAL A 118 -13.89 8.39 6.35
C VAL A 118 -14.39 9.68 5.69
N MET A 119 -14.98 9.61 4.50
CA MET A 119 -15.50 10.81 3.82
C MET A 119 -16.79 11.34 4.44
N THR A 120 -17.63 10.48 5.00
CA THR A 120 -18.91 10.86 5.62
C THR A 120 -18.78 11.29 7.07
N THR A 121 -17.76 10.82 7.81
CA THR A 121 -17.51 11.24 9.20
C THR A 121 -16.87 12.63 9.23
N SER A 122 -17.38 13.48 10.12
CA SER A 122 -16.87 14.83 10.36
C SER A 122 -15.78 14.82 11.43
N PRO A 123 -14.71 15.63 11.28
CA PRO A 123 -13.73 15.84 12.35
C PRO A 123 -14.31 16.36 13.67
N GLY A 124 -15.55 16.86 13.67
CA GLY A 124 -16.28 17.31 14.86
C GLY A 124 -17.17 16.26 15.52
N ASP A 125 -17.27 15.05 14.94
CA ASP A 125 -18.09 13.97 15.50
C ASP A 125 -17.46 13.38 16.78
N ASP A 126 -18.19 12.48 17.43
CA ASP A 126 -17.71 11.79 18.63
C ASP A 126 -16.40 11.04 18.36
N LEU A 127 -15.53 11.03 19.38
CA LEU A 127 -14.21 10.40 19.28
C LEU A 127 -14.27 8.91 18.90
N ASP A 128 -15.27 8.20 19.40
CA ASP A 128 -15.49 6.79 19.08
C ASP A 128 -15.84 6.58 17.59
N GLN A 129 -16.58 7.51 16.99
CA GLN A 129 -16.91 7.46 15.56
C GLN A 129 -15.66 7.71 14.71
N LEU A 130 -14.84 8.68 15.10
CA LEU A 130 -13.54 8.96 14.47
C LEU A 130 -12.62 7.73 14.53
N ILE A 131 -12.49 7.09 15.70
CA ILE A 131 -11.66 5.90 15.88
C ILE A 131 -12.18 4.73 15.04
N THR A 132 -13.51 4.56 14.96
CA THR A 132 -14.15 3.51 14.16
C THR A 132 -13.89 3.69 12.67
N ALA A 133 -13.84 4.93 12.18
CA ALA A 133 -13.47 5.22 10.79
C ALA A 133 -11.95 5.10 10.54
N LEU A 134 -11.13 5.52 11.51
CA LEU A 134 -9.68 5.60 11.38
C LEU A 134 -8.99 4.23 11.45
N LYS A 135 -9.46 3.33 12.33
CA LYS A 135 -8.86 2.00 12.52
C LYS A 135 -8.79 1.16 11.25
N PRO A 136 -9.89 0.97 10.50
CA PRO A 136 -9.86 0.24 9.24
C PRO A 136 -8.98 0.92 8.19
N ALA A 137 -9.02 2.26 8.10
CA ALA A 137 -8.24 3.02 7.13
C ALA A 137 -6.72 2.83 7.33
N VAL A 138 -6.25 3.00 8.57
CA VAL A 138 -4.85 2.77 8.94
C VAL A 138 -4.48 1.29 8.75
N THR A 139 -5.35 0.35 9.12
CA THR A 139 -5.08 -1.09 8.91
C THR A 139 -4.88 -1.42 7.43
N GLN A 140 -5.79 -0.97 6.56
CA GLN A 140 -5.68 -1.18 5.11
C GLN A 140 -4.43 -0.51 4.53
N HIS A 141 -4.08 0.68 5.04
CA HIS A 141 -2.86 1.39 4.68
C HIS A 141 -1.60 0.53 4.93
N TYR A 142 -1.44 -0.01 6.15
CA TYR A 142 -0.28 -0.84 6.49
C TYR A 142 -0.26 -2.18 5.74
N ILE A 143 -1.41 -2.80 5.47
CA ILE A 143 -1.48 -4.00 4.62
C ILE A 143 -0.99 -3.67 3.20
N GLY A 144 -1.43 -2.54 2.64
CA GLY A 144 -0.97 -2.07 1.33
C GLY A 144 0.53 -1.80 1.34
N MET A 145 1.04 -1.15 2.39
CA MET A 145 2.47 -0.87 2.52
C MET A 145 3.30 -2.15 2.54
N LEU A 146 2.88 -3.14 3.32
CA LEU A 146 3.55 -4.43 3.40
C LEU A 146 3.59 -5.13 2.03
N ALA A 147 2.48 -5.06 1.27
CA ALA A 147 2.39 -5.61 -0.08
C ALA A 147 3.44 -5.00 -1.01
N PHE A 148 3.50 -3.66 -1.05
CA PHE A 148 4.47 -2.95 -1.87
C PHE A 148 5.92 -3.16 -1.40
N ALA A 149 6.17 -3.20 -0.09
CA ALA A 149 7.50 -3.44 0.47
C ALA A 149 8.02 -4.85 0.13
N LEU A 150 7.17 -5.88 0.30
CA LEU A 150 7.52 -7.27 -0.02
C LEU A 150 7.78 -7.42 -1.51
N SER A 151 6.91 -6.85 -2.34
CA SER A 151 7.04 -6.85 -3.79
C SER A 151 8.33 -6.15 -4.25
N LEU A 152 8.68 -5.03 -3.61
CA LEU A 152 9.91 -4.29 -3.91
C LEU A 152 11.14 -5.11 -3.59
N ALA A 153 11.19 -5.72 -2.40
CA ALA A 153 12.28 -6.59 -2.00
C ALA A 153 12.45 -7.77 -2.97
N LEU A 154 11.35 -8.45 -3.32
CA LEU A 154 11.36 -9.57 -4.27
C LEU A 154 11.79 -9.12 -5.68
N GLN A 155 11.38 -7.94 -6.13
CA GLN A 155 11.77 -7.42 -7.45
C GLN A 155 13.24 -7.00 -7.48
N ILE A 156 13.79 -6.45 -6.39
CA ILE A 156 15.23 -6.19 -6.24
C ILE A 156 16.02 -7.50 -6.32
N ILE A 157 15.60 -8.53 -5.59
CA ILE A 157 16.19 -9.88 -5.64
C ILE A 157 16.13 -10.43 -7.08
N PHE A 158 14.98 -10.32 -7.75
CA PHE A 158 14.82 -10.76 -9.14
C PHE A 158 15.83 -10.10 -10.07
N VAL A 159 16.02 -8.77 -9.97
CA VAL A 159 16.96 -8.02 -10.81
C VAL A 159 18.41 -8.42 -10.52
N MET A 160 18.78 -8.62 -9.26
CA MET A 160 20.15 -9.00 -8.86
C MET A 160 20.52 -10.43 -9.29
N PHE A 161 19.60 -11.38 -9.16
CA PHE A 161 19.85 -12.81 -9.37
C PHE A 161 19.28 -13.37 -10.67
N ARG A 162 18.85 -12.51 -11.60
CA ARG A 162 18.27 -12.95 -12.86
C ARG A 162 19.25 -13.89 -13.60
N PRO A 163 18.84 -15.12 -13.95
CA PRO A 163 19.67 -15.99 -14.76
C PRO A 163 19.91 -15.31 -16.11
N ARG A 164 21.17 -15.08 -16.46
CA ARG A 164 21.55 -14.52 -17.77
C ARG A 164 21.08 -15.49 -18.86
N PRO A 165 20.55 -15.00 -19.99
CA PRO A 165 20.32 -15.86 -21.14
C PRO A 165 21.65 -16.53 -21.50
N ARG A 166 21.64 -17.86 -21.58
CA ARG A 166 22.77 -18.65 -22.09
C ARG A 166 22.90 -18.42 -23.58
#